data_AF-A0A0G1BZB8-F1
#
_entry.id   AF-A0A0G1BZB8-F1
#
_cell.length_a   1.000
_cell.length_b   1.000
_cell.length_c   1.000
_cell.angle_alpha   90.00
_cell.angle_beta   90.00
_cell.angle_gamma   90.00
#
_symmetry.space_group_name_H-M   'P 1'
#
loop_
_entity.id
_entity.type
_entity.pdbx_description
1 polymer ?
#
loop_
_entity_poly.entity_id
_entity_poly.type
_entity_poly.pdbx_seq_one_letter_code
_entity_poly.pdbx_strand_id
1 'polypeptide(L)'
;PKDAFLIIQKEAALKYAGCPYGPERFKSLNIKLFFDLKIIYDFKKTDFKPVPKVEIVLLNIRRKNVSPLSEKEVVMYQDFIAYGFSQRQTTLEERFGKIFTKEQFKHLTKDLKFKLDVVPTDLNFEQWLGLFKYFMVGVSSYKKMTVNGFNYRLKLQQKKLDKIHRTRVSKK
;
A
#
# COMPACT_ATOMS: atom_id res chain seq x y z
N PRO A 1 -5.98 -4.69 -19.39
CA PRO A 1 -5.98 -3.36 -20.05
C PRO A 1 -4.60 -2.70 -19.87
N LYS A 2 -4.12 -1.94 -20.86
CA LYS A 2 -2.87 -1.15 -20.73
C LYS A 2 -3.13 0.17 -19.99
N ASP A 3 -4.29 0.75 -20.21
CA ASP A 3 -4.75 1.97 -19.56
C ASP A 3 -6.24 1.84 -19.22
N ALA A 4 -6.68 2.48 -18.16
CA ALA A 4 -8.07 2.49 -17.70
C ALA A 4 -8.40 3.81 -17.02
N PHE A 5 -9.60 4.33 -17.29
CA PHE A 5 -10.09 5.57 -16.72
C PHE A 5 -11.37 5.27 -15.95
N LEU A 6 -11.38 5.61 -14.65
CA LEU A 6 -12.49 5.34 -13.76
C LEU A 6 -13.00 6.63 -13.13
N ILE A 7 -14.28 6.90 -13.30
CA ILE A 7 -15.00 7.89 -12.49
C ILE A 7 -15.29 7.22 -11.15
N ILE A 8 -14.69 7.73 -10.07
CA ILE A 8 -14.77 7.10 -8.74
C ILE A 8 -14.88 8.17 -7.65
N GLN A 9 -15.39 7.78 -6.48
CA GLN A 9 -15.36 8.61 -5.27
C GLN A 9 -13.91 9.00 -4.93
N LYS A 10 -13.68 10.29 -4.64
CA LYS A 10 -12.34 10.83 -4.36
C LYS A 10 -11.63 10.07 -3.25
N GLU A 11 -12.29 9.79 -2.14
CA GLU A 11 -11.71 9.02 -1.03
C GLU A 11 -11.19 7.64 -1.44
N ALA A 12 -11.89 6.96 -2.35
CA ALA A 12 -11.44 5.67 -2.88
C ALA A 12 -10.21 5.86 -3.77
N ALA A 13 -10.19 6.89 -4.62
CA ALA A 13 -8.99 7.24 -5.40
C ALA A 13 -7.79 7.51 -4.49
N LEU A 14 -7.93 8.35 -3.44
CA LEU A 14 -6.85 8.62 -2.48
C LEU A 14 -6.36 7.34 -1.78
N LYS A 15 -7.30 6.47 -1.39
CA LYS A 15 -7.00 5.19 -0.71
C LYS A 15 -6.17 4.23 -1.56
N TYR A 16 -6.43 4.15 -2.87
CA TYR A 16 -5.76 3.22 -3.77
C TYR A 16 -4.53 3.84 -4.44
N ALA A 17 -4.54 5.15 -4.69
CA ALA A 17 -3.43 5.86 -5.31
C ALA A 17 -2.32 6.22 -4.31
N GLY A 18 -2.59 6.36 -3.01
CA GLY A 18 -1.57 6.70 -2.02
C GLY A 18 -0.86 8.01 -2.35
N CYS A 19 0.44 8.11 -2.05
CA CYS A 19 1.23 9.33 -2.26
C CYS A 19 1.32 9.66 -3.77
N PRO A 20 1.20 10.93 -4.20
CA PRO A 20 1.14 12.17 -3.41
C PRO A 20 -0.26 12.58 -2.94
N TYR A 21 -1.30 11.81 -3.28
CA TYR A 21 -2.69 12.20 -3.01
C TYR A 21 -3.14 11.91 -1.58
N GLY A 22 -2.54 10.91 -0.94
CA GLY A 22 -2.80 10.54 0.46
C GLY A 22 -1.71 9.63 1.01
N PRO A 23 -1.84 9.16 2.27
CA PRO A 23 -0.89 8.23 2.85
C PRO A 23 -0.88 6.88 2.11
N GLU A 24 0.27 6.23 2.07
CA GLU A 24 0.33 4.85 1.55
C GLU A 24 -0.44 3.90 2.47
N ARG A 25 -1.13 2.95 1.87
CA ARG A 25 -1.85 1.89 2.56
C ARG A 25 -1.40 0.56 1.98
N PHE A 26 -1.69 -0.53 2.69
CA PHE A 26 -1.43 -1.89 2.20
C PHE A 26 -1.87 -2.08 0.74
N LYS A 27 -3.06 -1.58 0.36
CA LYS A 27 -3.58 -1.70 -1.01
C LYS A 27 -2.81 -0.86 -2.03
N SER A 28 -2.48 0.40 -1.73
CA SER A 28 -1.78 1.26 -2.69
C SER A 28 -0.39 0.73 -2.99
N LEU A 29 0.36 0.28 -1.98
CA LEU A 29 1.69 -0.31 -2.14
C LEU A 29 1.67 -1.56 -3.05
N ASN A 30 0.68 -2.43 -2.87
CA ASN A 30 0.52 -3.62 -3.70
C ASN A 30 0.10 -3.30 -5.15
N ILE A 31 -0.73 -2.28 -5.35
CA ILE A 31 -1.18 -1.87 -6.68
C ILE A 31 -0.03 -1.19 -7.44
N LYS A 32 0.74 -0.34 -6.77
CA LYS A 32 1.85 0.44 -7.36
C LYS A 32 3.01 -0.39 -7.88
N LEU A 33 3.11 -1.66 -7.51
CA LEU A 33 4.03 -2.59 -8.16
C LEU A 33 3.75 -2.72 -9.66
N PHE A 34 2.47 -2.68 -10.06
CA PHE A 34 2.04 -3.02 -11.42
C PHE A 34 1.41 -1.85 -12.18
N PHE A 35 0.95 -0.82 -11.46
CA PHE A 35 0.20 0.28 -12.05
C PHE A 35 0.68 1.65 -11.56
N ASP A 36 0.65 2.63 -12.45
CA ASP A 36 0.68 4.05 -12.11
C ASP A 36 -0.76 4.54 -11.93
N LEU A 37 -1.02 5.27 -10.85
CA LEU A 37 -2.34 5.83 -10.53
C LEU A 37 -2.24 7.34 -10.51
N LYS A 38 -3.06 8.02 -11.30
CA LYS A 38 -3.10 9.47 -11.36
C LYS A 38 -4.54 9.96 -11.32
N ILE A 39 -4.83 10.86 -10.39
CA ILE A 39 -6.05 11.67 -10.47
C ILE A 39 -5.78 12.73 -11.53
N ILE A 40 -6.56 12.69 -12.61
CA ILE A 40 -6.35 13.57 -13.78
C ILE A 40 -7.45 14.61 -13.95
N TYR A 41 -8.55 14.48 -13.21
CA TYR A 41 -9.64 15.45 -13.22
C TYR A 41 -10.47 15.37 -11.93
N ASP A 42 -10.81 16.53 -11.37
CA ASP A 42 -11.78 16.68 -10.29
C ASP A 42 -13.11 17.18 -10.88
N PHE A 43 -14.19 16.42 -10.72
CA PHE A 43 -15.51 16.81 -11.20
C PHE A 43 -16.21 17.73 -10.20
N LYS A 44 -17.06 18.64 -10.70
CA LYS A 44 -18.03 19.32 -9.85
C LYS A 44 -19.15 18.34 -9.52
N LYS A 45 -19.70 18.41 -8.31
CA LYS A 45 -20.85 17.56 -7.93
C LYS A 45 -22.06 17.80 -8.85
N THR A 46 -22.19 19.01 -9.37
CA THR A 46 -23.24 19.41 -10.33
C THR A 46 -23.07 18.79 -11.72
N ASP A 47 -21.93 18.15 -12.02
CA ASP A 47 -21.72 17.43 -13.28
C ASP A 47 -22.51 16.10 -13.31
N PHE A 48 -23.09 15.68 -12.19
CA PHE A 48 -23.84 14.43 -12.04
C PHE A 48 -25.27 14.67 -11.60
N LYS A 49 -26.18 13.78 -12.04
CA LYS A 49 -27.58 13.76 -11.61
C LYS A 49 -27.99 12.33 -11.21
N PRO A 50 -28.54 12.11 -9.99
CA PRO A 50 -28.71 13.09 -8.92
C PRO A 50 -27.37 13.61 -8.38
N VAL A 51 -27.37 14.81 -7.79
CA VAL A 51 -26.16 15.40 -7.21
C VAL A 51 -25.63 14.50 -6.08
N PRO A 52 -24.41 13.97 -6.19
CA PRO A 52 -23.84 13.05 -5.21
C PRO A 52 -23.46 13.79 -3.92
N LYS A 53 -23.48 13.08 -2.79
CA LYS A 53 -23.02 13.63 -1.50
C LYS A 53 -21.50 13.71 -1.39
N VAL A 54 -20.78 12.92 -2.19
CA VAL A 54 -19.33 12.75 -2.16
C VAL A 54 -18.65 13.45 -3.33
N GLU A 55 -17.37 13.76 -3.19
CA GLU A 55 -16.53 14.21 -4.32
C GLU A 55 -16.23 13.06 -5.28
N ILE A 56 -16.15 13.38 -6.57
CA ILE A 56 -15.91 12.41 -7.65
C ILE A 56 -14.73 12.91 -8.48
N VAL A 57 -13.86 11.98 -8.86
CA VAL A 57 -12.66 12.26 -9.67
C VAL A 57 -12.53 11.27 -10.82
N LEU A 58 -11.79 11.65 -11.86
CA LEU A 58 -11.32 10.75 -12.90
C LEU A 58 -9.94 10.21 -12.51
N LEU A 59 -9.88 8.91 -12.23
CA LEU A 59 -8.66 8.19 -11.93
C LEU A 59 -8.16 7.48 -13.19
N ASN A 60 -6.96 7.82 -13.63
CA ASN A 60 -6.20 7.05 -14.61
C ASN A 60 -5.42 5.93 -13.90
N ILE A 61 -5.52 4.70 -14.42
CA ILE A 61 -4.80 3.51 -13.95
C ILE A 61 -4.07 2.93 -15.15
N ARG A 62 -2.76 3.19 -15.20
CA ARG A 62 -1.90 2.77 -16.30
C ARG A 62 -1.03 1.60 -15.88
N ARG A 63 -1.01 0.51 -16.65
CA ARG A 63 -0.12 -0.63 -16.37
C ARG A 63 1.33 -0.23 -16.63
N LYS A 64 2.23 -0.54 -15.70
CA LYS A 64 3.67 -0.38 -15.88
C LYS A 64 4.16 -1.36 -16.95
N ASN A 65 5.06 -0.89 -17.81
CA ASN A 65 5.68 -1.73 -18.84
C ASN A 65 6.62 -2.77 -18.23
N VAL A 66 7.30 -2.41 -17.13
CA VAL A 66 8.25 -3.25 -16.42
C VAL A 66 7.93 -3.19 -14.93
N SER A 67 7.78 -4.36 -14.30
CA SER A 67 7.67 -4.46 -12.84
C SER A 67 9.05 -4.20 -12.21
N PRO A 68 9.15 -3.44 -11.11
CA PRO A 68 10.42 -3.23 -10.42
C PRO A 68 10.97 -4.50 -9.76
N LEU A 69 10.17 -5.57 -9.71
CA LEU A 69 10.45 -6.85 -9.05
C LEU A 69 10.10 -8.02 -9.96
N SER A 70 10.89 -9.10 -9.90
CA SER A 70 10.55 -10.40 -10.49
C SER A 70 9.32 -11.03 -9.82
N GLU A 71 8.72 -12.05 -10.44
CA GLU A 71 7.54 -12.73 -9.88
C GLU A 71 7.79 -13.32 -8.49
N LYS A 72 8.97 -13.90 -8.26
CA LYS A 72 9.38 -14.44 -6.96
C LYS A 72 9.51 -13.33 -5.91
N GLU A 73 10.12 -12.21 -6.29
CA GLU A 73 10.28 -11.06 -5.40
C GLU A 73 8.95 -10.38 -5.10
N VAL A 74 7.99 -10.37 -6.03
CA VAL A 74 6.63 -9.88 -5.78
C VAL A 74 6.01 -10.63 -4.61
N VAL A 75 6.08 -11.96 -4.58
CA VAL A 75 5.50 -12.75 -3.47
C VAL A 75 6.16 -12.36 -2.14
N MET A 76 7.49 -12.26 -2.12
CA MET A 76 8.24 -11.86 -0.92
C MET A 76 7.94 -10.42 -0.50
N TYR A 77 7.77 -9.51 -1.45
CA TYR A 77 7.37 -8.13 -1.19
C TYR A 77 5.98 -8.07 -0.57
N GLN A 78 5.02 -8.83 -1.10
CA GLN A 78 3.67 -8.83 -0.55
C GLN A 78 3.64 -9.37 0.89
N ASP A 79 4.43 -10.40 1.18
CA ASP A 79 4.63 -10.90 2.54
C ASP A 79 5.31 -9.85 3.45
N PHE A 80 6.33 -9.15 2.95
CA PHE A 80 7.03 -8.07 3.67
C PHE A 80 6.10 -6.89 4.01
N ILE A 81 5.31 -6.42 3.05
CA ILE A 81 4.31 -5.37 3.29
C ILE A 81 3.23 -5.88 4.26
N ALA A 82 2.77 -7.12 4.10
CA ALA A 82 1.79 -7.70 5.03
C ALA A 82 2.32 -7.74 6.46
N TYR A 83 3.58 -8.17 6.64
CA TYR A 83 4.26 -8.16 7.92
C TYR A 83 4.31 -6.75 8.53
N GLY A 84 4.74 -5.75 7.77
CA GLY A 84 4.83 -4.37 8.24
C GLY A 84 3.50 -3.79 8.70
N PHE A 85 2.40 -4.09 8.00
CA PHE A 85 1.05 -3.60 8.33
C PHE A 85 0.32 -4.45 9.39
N SER A 86 0.73 -5.69 9.64
CA SER A 86 0.05 -6.60 10.58
C SER A 86 0.57 -6.54 12.02
N GLN A 87 1.73 -5.93 12.24
CA GLN A 87 2.32 -5.82 13.58
C GLN A 87 1.50 -4.91 14.49
N ARG A 88 1.56 -5.16 15.81
CA ARG A 88 0.86 -4.36 16.84
C ARG A 88 1.60 -3.09 17.23
N GLN A 89 2.92 -3.09 17.09
CA GLN A 89 3.81 -1.97 17.42
C GLN A 89 3.47 -0.72 16.60
N THR A 90 3.84 0.47 17.05
CA THR A 90 3.42 1.70 16.37
C THR A 90 4.35 2.01 15.22
N THR A 91 5.65 2.17 15.51
CA THR A 91 6.64 2.66 14.56
C THR A 91 7.20 1.53 13.69
N LEU A 92 7.74 1.87 12.52
CA LEU A 92 8.37 0.88 11.64
C LEU A 92 9.62 0.25 12.27
N GLU A 93 10.39 0.99 13.07
CA GLU A 93 11.55 0.44 13.79
C GLU A 93 11.12 -0.74 14.67
N GLU A 94 10.09 -0.53 15.50
CA GLU A 94 9.58 -1.55 16.41
C GLU A 94 8.97 -2.73 15.66
N ARG A 95 8.15 -2.45 14.63
CA ARG A 95 7.48 -3.48 13.81
C ARG A 95 8.52 -4.41 13.15
N PHE A 96 9.62 -3.84 12.66
CA PHE A 96 10.69 -4.57 11.99
C PHE A 96 11.85 -4.99 12.90
N GLY A 97 11.76 -4.81 14.23
CA GLY A 97 12.86 -5.10 15.15
C GLY A 97 13.32 -6.57 15.21
N LYS A 98 12.50 -7.52 14.73
CA LYS A 98 12.88 -8.94 14.57
C LYS A 98 13.68 -9.21 13.29
N ILE A 99 13.63 -8.27 12.35
CA ILE A 99 14.20 -8.39 11.01
C ILE A 99 15.44 -7.52 10.91
N PHE A 100 15.32 -6.23 11.20
CA PHE A 100 16.44 -5.28 11.20
C PHE A 100 16.98 -5.08 12.60
N THR A 101 18.30 -4.97 12.74
CA THR A 101 18.88 -4.41 13.97
C THR A 101 18.61 -2.90 14.03
N LYS A 102 18.73 -2.30 15.22
CA LYS A 102 18.58 -0.84 15.38
C LYS A 102 19.54 -0.07 14.48
N GLU A 103 20.80 -0.52 14.38
CA GLU A 103 21.78 0.12 13.51
C GLU A 103 21.42 -0.02 12.02
N GLN A 104 20.98 -1.20 11.58
CA GLN A 104 20.49 -1.38 10.20
C GLN A 104 19.32 -0.43 9.90
N PHE A 105 18.37 -0.31 10.83
CA PHE A 105 17.22 0.57 10.65
C PHE A 105 17.61 2.06 10.63
N LYS A 106 18.53 2.50 11.51
CA LYS A 106 19.08 3.86 11.49
C LYS A 106 19.84 4.20 10.21
N HIS A 107 20.54 3.22 9.61
CA HIS A 107 21.16 3.43 8.30
C HIS A 107 20.08 3.59 7.21
N LEU A 108 19.07 2.74 7.21
CA LEU A 108 17.96 2.81 6.26
C LEU A 108 17.18 4.13 6.33
N THR A 109 16.97 4.69 7.53
CA THR A 109 16.27 5.97 7.68
C THR A 109 17.02 7.11 7.00
N LYS A 110 18.37 7.10 7.06
CA LYS A 110 19.23 8.07 6.38
C LYS A 110 19.22 7.87 4.86
N ASP A 111 19.42 6.64 4.41
CA ASP A 111 19.52 6.31 2.98
C ASP A 111 18.21 6.59 2.22
N LEU A 112 17.09 6.25 2.86
CA LEU A 112 15.74 6.39 2.30
C LEU A 112 15.05 7.70 2.72
N LYS A 113 15.75 8.55 3.48
CA LYS A 113 15.35 9.91 3.87
C LYS A 113 13.98 9.96 4.57
N PHE A 114 13.80 9.15 5.62
CA PHE A 114 12.62 9.18 6.48
C PHE A 114 13.00 9.25 7.96
N LYS A 115 12.06 9.63 8.84
CA LYS A 115 12.32 9.80 10.29
C LYS A 115 12.31 8.45 11.02
N LEU A 116 12.93 8.36 12.21
CA LEU A 116 12.98 7.10 12.95
C LEU A 116 11.62 6.64 13.48
N ASP A 117 10.77 7.60 13.87
CA ASP A 117 9.46 7.42 14.52
C ASP A 117 8.29 7.25 13.53
N VAL A 118 8.58 7.05 12.24
CA VAL A 118 7.56 6.86 11.20
C VAL A 118 6.66 5.64 11.45
N VAL A 119 5.39 5.78 11.08
CA VAL A 119 4.44 4.67 11.02
C VAL A 119 4.33 4.13 9.58
N PRO A 120 3.75 2.93 9.35
CA PRO A 120 3.68 2.33 8.01
C PRO A 120 3.11 3.21 6.89
N THR A 121 2.17 4.10 7.24
CA THR A 121 1.46 4.97 6.31
C THR A 121 2.25 6.21 5.89
N ASP A 122 3.35 6.53 6.59
CA ASP A 122 4.16 7.72 6.35
C ASP A 122 5.16 7.52 5.20
N LEU A 123 5.58 6.27 4.97
CA LEU A 123 6.51 5.94 3.91
C LEU A 123 5.82 5.95 2.55
N ASN A 124 6.46 6.56 1.57
CA ASN A 124 6.04 6.47 0.17
C ASN A 124 6.45 5.12 -0.44
N PHE A 125 5.96 4.85 -1.67
CA PHE A 125 6.23 3.60 -2.38
C PHE A 125 7.72 3.31 -2.59
N GLU A 126 8.52 4.32 -2.94
CA GLU A 126 9.96 4.14 -3.19
C GLU A 126 10.72 3.83 -1.90
N GLN A 127 10.33 4.43 -0.78
CA GLN A 127 10.89 4.12 0.54
C GLN A 127 10.55 2.69 0.96
N TRP A 128 9.31 2.25 0.77
CA TRP A 128 8.92 0.86 1.00
C TRP A 128 9.69 -0.13 0.11
N LEU A 129 9.88 0.20 -1.17
CA LEU A 129 10.66 -0.61 -2.10
C LEU A 129 12.13 -0.67 -1.69
N GLY A 130 12.70 0.43 -1.21
CA GLY A 130 14.06 0.49 -0.66
C GLY A 130 14.24 -0.40 0.58
N LEU A 131 13.30 -0.33 1.54
CA LEU A 131 13.30 -1.21 2.71
C LEU A 131 13.25 -2.69 2.29
N PHE A 132 12.40 -3.03 1.32
CA PHE A 132 12.30 -4.39 0.82
C PHE A 132 13.59 -4.85 0.11
N LYS A 133 14.20 -4.01 -0.72
CA LYS A 133 15.47 -4.33 -1.38
C LYS A 133 16.57 -4.60 -0.36
N TYR A 134 16.67 -3.79 0.69
CA TYR A 134 17.61 -4.07 1.78
C TYR A 134 17.28 -5.36 2.51
N PHE A 135 16.01 -5.64 2.81
CA PHE A 135 15.59 -6.93 3.39
C PHE A 135 16.05 -8.12 2.55
N MET A 136 16.03 -8.02 1.22
CA MET A 136 16.44 -9.09 0.32
C MET A 136 17.94 -9.40 0.37
N VAL A 137 18.80 -8.43 0.69
CA VAL A 137 20.27 -8.61 0.64
C VAL A 137 20.97 -8.47 1.99
N GLY A 138 20.49 -7.60 2.87
CA GLY A 138 21.12 -7.23 4.14
C GLY A 138 20.65 -8.02 5.36
N VAL A 139 19.81 -9.05 5.16
CA VAL A 139 19.22 -9.85 6.24
C VAL A 139 19.48 -11.34 6.02
N SER A 140 19.73 -12.09 7.10
CA SER A 140 19.97 -13.54 7.04
C SER A 140 18.72 -14.31 6.57
N SER A 141 18.93 -15.49 5.99
CA SER A 141 17.85 -16.36 5.51
C SER A 141 16.86 -16.71 6.61
N TYR A 142 17.34 -16.98 7.84
CA TYR A 142 16.49 -17.24 9.00
C TYR A 142 15.52 -16.08 9.29
N LYS A 143 16.03 -14.85 9.29
CA LYS A 143 15.20 -13.66 9.51
C LYS A 143 14.22 -13.43 8.35
N LYS A 144 14.58 -13.75 7.11
CA LYS A 144 13.64 -13.70 5.97
C LYS A 144 12.48 -14.67 6.14
N MET A 145 12.74 -15.88 6.66
CA MET A 145 11.69 -16.86 6.93
C MET A 145 10.63 -16.38 7.93
N THR A 146 10.96 -15.42 8.80
CA THR A 146 9.98 -14.84 9.75
C THR A 146 8.84 -14.09 9.07
N VAL A 147 9.02 -13.69 7.81
CA VAL A 147 8.04 -12.92 7.03
C VAL A 147 7.21 -13.82 6.10
N ASN A 148 7.68 -15.04 5.81
CA ASN A 148 7.06 -15.92 4.82
C ASN A 148 5.59 -16.26 5.16
N GLY A 149 4.72 -16.14 4.16
CA GLY A 149 3.31 -16.49 4.24
C GLY A 149 2.43 -15.50 5.00
N PHE A 150 2.96 -14.33 5.41
CA PHE A 150 2.17 -13.29 6.09
C PHE A 150 1.01 -12.79 5.23
N ASN A 151 1.21 -12.57 3.93
CA ASN A 151 0.15 -12.12 3.03
C ASN A 151 -0.95 -13.17 2.90
N TYR A 152 -0.58 -14.45 2.83
CA TYR A 152 -1.54 -15.55 2.80
C TYR A 152 -2.38 -15.60 4.08
N ARG A 153 -1.74 -15.54 5.26
CA ARG A 153 -2.42 -15.52 6.57
C ARG A 153 -3.35 -14.31 6.71
N LEU A 154 -2.88 -13.14 6.28
CA LEU A 154 -3.66 -11.90 6.31
C LEU A 154 -4.92 -12.00 5.42
N LYS A 155 -4.79 -12.58 4.22
CA LYS A 155 -5.94 -12.84 3.32
C LYS A 155 -6.95 -13.79 3.95
N LEU A 156 -6.51 -14.85 4.63
CA LEU A 156 -7.40 -15.77 5.34
C LEU A 156 -8.16 -15.07 6.49
N GLN A 157 -7.49 -14.23 7.27
CA GLN A 157 -8.13 -13.45 8.33
C GLN A 157 -9.18 -12.49 7.75
N GLN A 158 -8.85 -11.78 6.66
CA GLN A 158 -9.78 -10.86 6.01
C GLN A 158 -11.02 -11.53 5.42
N LYS A 159 -10.94 -12.82 5.03
CA LYS A 159 -12.10 -13.59 4.57
C LYS A 159 -13.10 -13.89 5.69
N LYS A 160 -12.62 -13.96 6.93
CA LYS A 160 -13.46 -14.25 8.12
C LYS A 160 -14.17 -13.01 8.67
N LEU A 161 -13.85 -11.82 8.17
CA LEU A 161 -14.49 -10.59 8.61
C LEU A 161 -15.82 -10.40 7.87
N ASP A 162 -16.90 -10.21 8.63
CA ASP A 162 -18.20 -9.86 8.07
C ASP A 162 -18.11 -8.50 7.39
N LYS A 163 -18.29 -8.51 6.06
CA LYS A 163 -18.28 -7.28 5.27
C LYS A 163 -19.66 -6.65 5.36
N ILE A 164 -19.82 -5.69 6.25
CA ILE A 164 -21.02 -4.85 6.30
C ILE A 164 -21.03 -3.96 5.05
N HIS A 165 -21.85 -4.34 4.07
CA HIS A 165 -22.07 -3.54 2.87
C HIS A 165 -23.07 -2.41 3.18
N ARG A 166 -22.56 -1.22 3.52
CA ARG A 166 -23.35 -0.01 3.85
C ARG A 166 -24.25 0.51 2.71
N THR A 167 -24.25 -0.12 1.53
CA THR A 167 -25.11 0.22 0.39
C THR A 167 -26.48 -0.46 0.40
N ARG A 168 -26.92 -1.05 1.52
CA ARG A 168 -28.35 -1.43 1.66
C ARG A 168 -29.20 -0.17 1.74
N VAL A 169 -29.74 0.20 0.58
CA VAL A 169 -30.79 1.20 0.36
C VAL A 169 -31.82 1.10 1.48
N SER A 170 -32.02 2.17 2.25
CA SER A 170 -33.29 2.38 2.95
C SER A 170 -34.34 2.45 1.85
N LYS A 171 -35.10 1.37 1.64
CA LYS A 171 -36.30 1.42 0.80
C LYS A 171 -37.16 2.54 1.36
N LYS A 172 -37.57 3.45 0.47
CA LYS A 172 -38.57 4.48 0.75
C LYS A 172 -39.83 3.85 1.34
#